data_AF-A0A2E4B864-F1
#
_entry.id   AF-A0A2E4B864-F1
#
_cell.length_a   1.000
_cell.length_b   1.000
_cell.length_c   1.000
_cell.angle_alpha   90.00
_cell.angle_beta   90.00
_cell.angle_gamma   90.00
#
_symmetry.space_group_name_H-M   'P 1'
#
loop_
_entity.id
_entity.type
_entity.pdbx_description
1 polymer ?
#
loop_
_entity_poly.entity_id
_entity_poly.type
_entity_poly.pdbx_seq_one_letter_code
_entity_poly.pdbx_strand_id
1 'polypeptide(L)'
;MLLMRKTSPDRMVVPSAPKRQKLPTGSSRTLRLEGLPGHESLVEIIYPCGTTTVHEGPKGEERKVAATFSNGDRAIYIGEQGAEQLMRIERVEKKRVDIYEGSHGNEALRRTEREDGRVCYWGGEPCCEHKLRTTYRRGGMKVYAGARRDERVVVYQAPDDTFMHYQGKRGEEQPWLKVMDDGTAQVLSTSTGRVTHSLLNDGKVLFHSRNGERTTYTTAGDFQKLKRQISAAFVEIGDLHDGSHCNEQCMKRVAESLKQIHDAADKCFVAHEGRQYDPGAIGAISDVETEEEELSNRDCVEDGAISTNSEASDNEADFPADS
;
A
#
# COMPACT_ATOMS: atom_id res chain seq x y z
N MET A 1 41.57 -65.53 0.42
CA MET A 1 40.81 -65.29 -0.82
C MET A 1 39.62 -64.39 -0.49
N LEU A 2 39.69 -63.10 -0.80
CA LEU A 2 38.54 -62.18 -0.71
C LEU A 2 37.84 -62.13 -2.08
N LEU A 3 36.58 -62.60 -2.13
CA LEU A 3 35.72 -62.48 -3.30
C LEU A 3 35.05 -61.09 -3.31
N MET A 4 35.62 -60.18 -4.09
CA MET A 4 35.01 -58.88 -4.40
C MET A 4 33.76 -59.10 -5.27
N ARG A 5 32.57 -58.87 -4.71
CA ARG A 5 31.30 -58.88 -5.46
C ARG A 5 31.23 -57.59 -6.30
N LYS A 6 31.26 -57.74 -7.62
CA LYS A 6 31.01 -56.64 -8.57
C LYS A 6 29.55 -56.22 -8.45
N THR A 7 29.30 -55.02 -7.94
CA THR A 7 27.99 -54.36 -8.02
C THR A 7 27.70 -54.06 -9.50
N SER A 8 26.57 -54.58 -9.99
CA SER A 8 26.09 -54.32 -11.34
C SER A 8 25.75 -52.83 -11.46
N PRO A 9 26.17 -52.13 -12.53
CA PRO A 9 25.82 -50.73 -12.71
C PRO A 9 24.31 -50.60 -12.79
N ASP A 10 23.75 -49.71 -11.97
CA ASP A 10 22.34 -49.38 -11.97
C ASP A 10 21.93 -49.02 -13.40
N ARG A 11 21.02 -49.84 -13.94
CA ARG A 11 20.47 -49.67 -15.27
C ARG A 11 19.64 -48.39 -15.24
N MET A 12 20.20 -47.28 -15.72
CA MET A 12 19.48 -46.01 -15.83
C MET A 12 18.20 -46.24 -16.64
N VAL A 13 17.06 -46.13 -15.96
CA VAL A 13 15.75 -46.19 -16.60
C VAL A 13 15.61 -44.90 -17.40
N VAL A 14 15.71 -45.01 -18.71
CA VAL A 14 15.45 -43.88 -19.61
C VAL A 14 13.96 -43.52 -19.47
N PRO A 15 13.60 -42.27 -19.12
CA PRO A 15 12.22 -41.86 -19.01
C PRO A 15 11.53 -42.06 -20.36
N SER A 16 10.42 -42.82 -20.37
CA SER A 16 9.63 -43.07 -21.57
C SER A 16 9.08 -41.76 -22.13
N ALA A 17 9.11 -41.60 -23.45
CA ALA A 17 8.56 -40.42 -24.13
C ALA A 17 7.10 -40.17 -23.72
N PRO A 18 6.68 -38.90 -23.53
CA PRO A 18 5.35 -38.56 -23.04
C PRO A 18 4.26 -39.08 -24.00
N LYS A 19 3.31 -39.85 -23.47
CA LYS A 19 2.15 -40.33 -24.24
C LYS A 19 1.21 -39.15 -24.55
N ARG A 20 1.07 -38.79 -25.83
CA ARG A 20 0.10 -37.78 -26.28
C ARG A 20 -1.26 -38.44 -26.50
N GLN A 21 -2.21 -38.24 -25.59
CA GLN A 21 -3.59 -38.69 -25.79
C GLN A 21 -4.44 -37.53 -26.36
N LYS A 22 -4.92 -37.69 -27.60
CA LYS A 22 -5.93 -36.78 -28.17
C LYS A 22 -7.29 -37.15 -27.60
N LEU A 23 -7.99 -36.20 -27.00
CA LEU A 23 -9.35 -36.41 -26.50
C LEU A 23 -10.38 -36.31 -27.65
N PRO A 24 -11.47 -37.09 -27.59
CA PRO A 24 -12.48 -37.16 -28.65
C PRO A 24 -13.33 -35.88 -28.81
N THR A 25 -13.24 -34.91 -27.90
CA THR A 25 -14.10 -33.72 -27.85
C THR A 25 -13.61 -32.53 -28.69
N GLY A 26 -12.69 -32.73 -29.64
CA GLY A 26 -12.15 -31.65 -30.49
C GLY A 26 -11.25 -30.64 -29.73
N SER A 27 -11.17 -30.75 -28.40
CA SER A 27 -10.24 -29.97 -27.59
C SER A 27 -8.84 -30.58 -27.67
N SER A 28 -7.95 -29.91 -28.40
CA SER A 28 -6.57 -30.34 -28.69
C SER A 28 -5.62 -30.12 -27.50
N ARG A 29 -6.03 -30.48 -26.28
CA ARG A 29 -5.12 -30.47 -25.13
C ARG A 29 -4.19 -31.69 -25.15
N THR A 30 -2.93 -31.49 -24.77
CA THR A 30 -1.95 -32.56 -24.58
C THR A 30 -1.84 -32.86 -23.10
N LEU A 31 -1.95 -34.13 -22.72
CA LEU A 31 -1.78 -34.59 -21.34
C LEU A 31 -0.40 -35.24 -21.20
N ARG A 32 0.25 -34.99 -20.06
CA ARG A 32 1.42 -35.73 -19.62
C ARG A 32 1.07 -36.48 -18.34
N LEU A 33 1.23 -37.80 -18.39
CA LEU A 33 1.00 -38.69 -17.26
C LEU A 33 2.33 -39.30 -16.83
N GLU A 34 2.52 -39.51 -15.53
CA GLU A 34 3.69 -40.18 -14.96
C GLU A 34 3.27 -41.32 -14.02
N GLY A 35 4.02 -42.42 -13.99
CA GLY A 35 3.72 -43.59 -13.16
C GLY A 35 3.73 -44.91 -13.93
N LEU A 36 3.46 -46.01 -13.22
CA LEU A 36 3.33 -47.34 -13.82
C LEU A 36 2.03 -47.41 -14.64
N PRO A 37 1.98 -48.24 -15.72
CA PRO A 37 0.74 -48.47 -16.46
C PRO A 37 -0.43 -48.83 -15.52
N GLY A 38 -1.54 -48.12 -15.67
CA GLY A 38 -2.72 -48.27 -14.81
C GLY A 38 -2.70 -47.44 -13.52
N HIS A 39 -1.53 -46.94 -13.09
CA HIS A 39 -1.31 -46.07 -11.93
C HIS A 39 -0.69 -44.73 -12.34
N GLU A 40 -0.95 -44.33 -13.59
CA GLU A 40 -0.45 -43.07 -14.15
C GLU A 40 -1.20 -41.90 -13.48
N SER A 41 -0.47 -40.98 -12.86
CA SER A 41 -0.97 -39.71 -12.34
C SER A 41 -0.87 -38.63 -13.40
N LEU A 42 -1.84 -37.72 -13.44
CA LEU A 42 -1.76 -36.50 -14.24
C LEU A 42 -0.71 -35.55 -13.65
N VAL A 43 0.29 -35.17 -14.46
CA VAL A 43 1.34 -34.22 -14.03
C VAL A 43 1.22 -32.90 -14.78
N GLU A 44 0.80 -32.92 -16.05
CA GLU A 44 0.76 -31.71 -16.86
C GLU A 44 -0.40 -31.74 -17.87
N ILE A 45 -1.06 -30.59 -18.04
CA ILE A 45 -1.99 -30.34 -19.15
C ILE A 45 -1.48 -29.13 -19.93
N ILE A 46 -1.26 -29.31 -21.24
CA ILE A 46 -0.89 -28.24 -22.16
C ILE A 46 -2.11 -27.91 -23.02
N TYR A 47 -2.58 -26.67 -22.93
CA TYR A 47 -3.73 -26.16 -23.67
C TYR A 47 -3.31 -25.56 -25.02
N PRO A 48 -4.20 -25.54 -26.03
CA PRO A 48 -3.89 -24.97 -27.35
C PRO A 48 -3.51 -23.49 -27.32
N CYS A 49 -3.98 -22.75 -26.32
CA CYS A 49 -3.62 -21.35 -26.11
C CYS A 49 -2.21 -21.15 -25.54
N GLY A 50 -1.44 -22.23 -25.31
CA GLY A 50 -0.11 -22.16 -24.70
C GLY A 50 -0.13 -22.10 -23.17
N THR A 51 -1.30 -22.08 -22.55
CA THR A 51 -1.40 -22.25 -21.09
C THR A 51 -1.02 -23.68 -20.71
N THR A 52 -0.27 -23.84 -19.63
CA THR A 52 0.12 -25.14 -19.08
C THR A 52 -0.28 -25.19 -17.61
N THR A 53 -0.85 -26.31 -17.15
CA THR A 53 -1.14 -26.53 -15.72
C THR A 53 -0.38 -27.74 -15.21
N VAL A 54 0.24 -27.60 -14.04
CA VAL A 54 0.97 -28.66 -13.34
C VAL A 54 0.12 -29.18 -12.19
N HIS A 55 0.12 -30.50 -12.04
CA HIS A 55 -0.66 -31.22 -11.05
C HIS A 55 0.23 -32.15 -10.22
N GLU A 56 -0.12 -32.33 -8.95
CA GLU A 56 0.57 -33.23 -8.02
C GLU A 56 -0.45 -34.08 -7.26
N GLY A 57 -0.10 -35.33 -6.96
CA GLY A 57 -0.95 -36.25 -6.20
C GLY A 57 -0.98 -37.66 -6.80
N PRO A 58 -1.51 -38.65 -6.05
CA PRO A 58 -1.75 -39.97 -6.59
C PRO A 58 -2.89 -39.93 -7.61
N LYS A 59 -2.96 -40.95 -8.47
CA LYS A 59 -3.99 -41.07 -9.50
C LYS A 59 -5.38 -40.94 -8.90
N GLY A 60 -6.15 -39.96 -9.37
CA GLY A 60 -7.51 -39.65 -8.93
C GLY A 60 -7.57 -38.54 -7.89
N GLU A 61 -6.48 -38.24 -7.18
CA GLU A 61 -6.39 -37.18 -6.16
C GLU A 61 -5.45 -36.05 -6.60
N GLU A 62 -5.17 -35.95 -7.90
CA GLU A 62 -4.28 -34.91 -8.40
C GLU A 62 -4.91 -33.53 -8.19
N ARG A 63 -4.15 -32.65 -7.55
CA ARG A 63 -4.48 -31.25 -7.31
C ARG A 63 -3.65 -30.34 -8.19
N LYS A 64 -4.22 -29.20 -8.55
CA LYS A 64 -3.50 -28.18 -9.32
C LYS A 64 -2.52 -27.43 -8.42
N VAL A 65 -1.24 -27.44 -8.76
CA VAL A 65 -0.19 -26.73 -7.98
C VAL A 65 0.36 -25.51 -8.70
N ALA A 66 0.30 -25.48 -10.03
CA ALA A 66 0.73 -24.33 -10.80
C ALA A 66 -0.01 -24.20 -12.14
N ALA A 67 -0.01 -22.98 -12.68
CA ALA A 67 -0.38 -22.71 -14.06
C ALA A 67 0.57 -21.66 -14.65
N THR A 68 1.07 -21.92 -15.85
CA THR A 68 1.82 -20.96 -16.66
C THR A 68 0.93 -20.51 -17.80
N PHE A 69 0.70 -19.20 -17.91
CA PHE A 69 -0.13 -18.60 -18.96
C PHE A 69 0.69 -18.31 -20.22
N SER A 70 0.01 -18.01 -21.32
CA SER A 70 0.64 -17.73 -22.62
C SER A 70 1.52 -16.48 -22.63
N ASN A 71 1.27 -15.52 -21.72
CA ASN A 71 2.10 -14.33 -21.52
C ASN A 71 3.30 -14.60 -20.59
N GLY A 72 3.52 -15.85 -20.18
CA GLY A 72 4.59 -16.24 -19.27
C GLY A 72 4.27 -16.05 -17.78
N ASP A 73 3.14 -15.43 -17.42
CA ASP A 73 2.74 -15.31 -16.02
C ASP A 73 2.56 -16.69 -15.40
N ARG A 74 2.94 -16.84 -14.12
CA ARG A 74 2.88 -18.11 -13.40
C ARG A 74 2.05 -17.98 -12.13
N ALA A 75 0.91 -18.67 -12.08
CA ALA A 75 0.11 -18.83 -10.87
C ALA A 75 0.54 -20.08 -10.08
N ILE A 76 0.62 -19.95 -8.76
CA ILE A 76 0.96 -21.01 -7.80
C ILE A 76 -0.23 -21.19 -6.87
N TYR A 77 -0.61 -22.44 -6.63
CA TYR A 77 -1.77 -22.82 -5.85
C TYR A 77 -1.36 -23.72 -4.67
N ILE A 78 -2.13 -23.67 -3.58
CA ILE A 78 -1.96 -24.51 -2.38
C ILE A 78 -3.30 -25.12 -1.98
N GLY A 79 -3.32 -26.19 -1.18
CA GLY A 79 -4.56 -26.81 -0.70
C GLY A 79 -4.77 -28.24 -1.19
N GLU A 80 -5.93 -28.81 -0.87
CA GLU A 80 -6.31 -30.17 -1.30
C GLU A 80 -7.02 -30.14 -2.66
N GLN A 81 -7.19 -31.31 -3.29
CA GLN A 81 -7.88 -31.42 -4.58
C GLN A 81 -9.29 -30.83 -4.48
N GLY A 82 -9.63 -29.91 -5.39
CA GLY A 82 -10.92 -29.23 -5.42
C GLY A 82 -11.08 -28.10 -4.40
N ALA A 83 -10.07 -27.84 -3.58
CA ALA A 83 -10.01 -26.72 -2.64
C ALA A 83 -8.72 -25.89 -2.82
N GLU A 84 -8.14 -25.91 -4.03
CA GLU A 84 -6.89 -25.24 -4.31
C GLU A 84 -7.06 -23.72 -4.27
N GLN A 85 -6.29 -23.07 -3.41
CA GLN A 85 -6.24 -21.63 -3.21
C GLN A 85 -5.17 -21.00 -4.06
N LEU A 86 -5.50 -19.90 -4.73
CA LEU A 86 -4.48 -19.07 -5.38
C LEU A 86 -3.60 -18.43 -4.29
N MET A 87 -2.30 -18.73 -4.30
CA MET A 87 -1.35 -18.17 -3.33
C MET A 87 -0.57 -17.01 -3.95
N ARG A 88 -0.13 -17.17 -5.20
CA ARG A 88 0.85 -16.27 -5.82
C ARG A 88 0.70 -16.24 -7.34
N ILE A 89 0.88 -15.06 -7.94
CA ILE A 89 1.06 -14.89 -9.38
C ILE A 89 2.38 -14.13 -9.63
N GLU A 90 3.30 -14.78 -10.31
CA GLU A 90 4.52 -14.17 -10.85
C GLU A 90 4.19 -13.57 -12.21
N ARG A 91 4.24 -12.24 -12.31
CA ARG A 91 3.93 -11.52 -13.55
C ARG A 91 5.22 -11.13 -14.26
N VAL A 92 5.53 -11.82 -15.35
CA VAL A 92 6.82 -11.71 -16.04
C VAL A 92 6.95 -10.35 -16.72
N GLU A 93 5.96 -9.96 -17.53
CA GLU A 93 5.98 -8.69 -18.26
C GLU A 93 5.99 -7.48 -17.33
N LYS A 94 5.26 -7.57 -16.20
CA LYS A 94 5.14 -6.48 -15.22
C LYS A 94 6.25 -6.48 -14.16
N LYS A 95 7.17 -7.45 -14.19
CA LYS A 95 8.27 -7.60 -13.22
C LYS A 95 7.79 -7.48 -11.77
N ARG A 96 6.69 -8.18 -11.45
CA ARG A 96 6.07 -8.12 -10.11
C ARG A 96 5.49 -9.46 -9.68
N VAL A 97 5.33 -9.63 -8.37
CA VAL A 97 4.72 -10.80 -7.74
C VAL A 97 3.49 -10.33 -6.96
N ASP A 98 2.32 -10.89 -7.29
CA ASP A 98 1.08 -10.66 -6.56
C ASP A 98 0.85 -11.85 -5.61
N ILE A 99 0.60 -11.59 -4.32
CA ILE A 99 0.40 -12.57 -3.25
C ILE A 99 -1.04 -12.45 -2.74
N TYR A 100 -1.71 -13.58 -2.64
CA TYR A 100 -3.11 -13.71 -2.31
C TYR A 100 -3.30 -14.50 -1.01
N GLU A 101 -4.32 -14.15 -0.25
CA GLU A 101 -4.71 -14.86 0.98
C GLU A 101 -6.24 -14.98 1.05
N GLY A 102 -6.73 -16.09 1.57
CA GLY A 102 -8.16 -16.35 1.74
C GLY A 102 -8.48 -17.84 1.60
N SER A 103 -9.73 -18.21 1.88
CA SER A 103 -10.23 -19.55 1.59
C SER A 103 -10.44 -19.75 0.09
N HIS A 104 -10.57 -21.00 -0.35
CA HIS A 104 -10.83 -21.35 -1.75
C HIS A 104 -12.00 -20.54 -2.33
N GLY A 105 -11.76 -19.86 -3.45
CA GLY A 105 -12.74 -19.03 -4.15
C GLY A 105 -13.01 -17.66 -3.51
N ASN A 106 -12.35 -17.33 -2.40
CA ASN A 106 -12.43 -16.05 -1.69
C ASN A 106 -11.02 -15.50 -1.41
N GLU A 107 -10.08 -15.74 -2.31
CA GLU A 107 -8.73 -15.23 -2.20
C GLU A 107 -8.69 -13.74 -2.56
N ALA A 108 -8.15 -12.92 -1.67
CA ALA A 108 -7.96 -11.49 -1.87
C ALA A 108 -6.48 -11.17 -2.11
N LEU A 109 -6.20 -10.19 -2.98
CA LEU A 109 -4.86 -9.65 -3.11
C LEU A 109 -4.44 -8.99 -1.79
N ARG A 110 -3.30 -9.40 -1.23
CA ARG A 110 -2.77 -8.83 0.03
C ARG A 110 -1.47 -8.08 -0.15
N ARG A 111 -0.63 -8.54 -1.07
CA ARG A 111 0.70 -7.95 -1.28
C ARG A 111 1.10 -8.00 -2.74
N THR A 112 1.70 -6.92 -3.22
CA THR A 112 2.36 -6.86 -4.53
C THR A 112 3.80 -6.43 -4.34
N GLU A 113 4.75 -7.24 -4.79
CA GLU A 113 6.18 -6.95 -4.77
C GLU A 113 6.66 -6.65 -6.18
N ARG A 114 7.38 -5.55 -6.38
CA ARG A 114 7.98 -5.17 -7.68
C ARG A 114 9.49 -5.33 -7.65
N GLU A 115 10.09 -5.54 -8.82
CA GLU A 115 11.55 -5.68 -8.98
C GLU A 115 12.34 -4.42 -8.53
N ASP A 116 11.74 -3.23 -8.59
CA ASP A 116 12.31 -1.98 -8.07
C ASP A 116 12.40 -1.94 -6.52
N GLY A 117 11.84 -2.94 -5.84
CA GLY A 117 11.73 -3.05 -4.40
C GLY A 117 10.54 -2.30 -3.80
N ARG A 118 9.62 -1.78 -4.63
CA ARG A 118 8.34 -1.23 -4.20
C ARG A 118 7.43 -2.38 -3.75
N VAL A 119 6.86 -2.28 -2.56
CA VAL A 119 5.91 -3.27 -2.04
C VAL A 119 4.60 -2.58 -1.67
N CYS A 120 3.50 -3.02 -2.30
CA CYS A 120 2.15 -2.55 -1.97
C CYS A 120 1.43 -3.58 -1.08
N TYR A 121 0.70 -3.08 -0.09
CA TYR A 121 -0.18 -3.85 0.78
C TYR A 121 -1.62 -3.47 0.51
N TRP A 122 -2.49 -4.46 0.49
CA TRP A 122 -3.89 -4.35 0.08
C TRP A 122 -4.83 -4.87 1.17
N GLY A 123 -5.89 -4.14 1.44
CA GLY A 123 -6.93 -4.44 2.44
C GLY A 123 -8.29 -4.61 1.80
N GLY A 124 -9.25 -5.15 2.55
CA GLY A 124 -10.63 -5.36 2.08
C GLY A 124 -10.96 -6.81 1.72
N GLU A 125 -12.22 -7.02 1.36
CA GLU A 125 -12.77 -8.29 0.89
C GLU A 125 -12.34 -8.60 -0.55
N PRO A 126 -12.39 -9.88 -0.99
CA PRO A 126 -12.14 -10.24 -2.38
C PRO A 126 -12.96 -9.39 -3.34
N CYS A 127 -12.36 -8.94 -4.45
CA CYS A 127 -12.97 -8.02 -5.41
C CYS A 127 -13.29 -6.61 -4.89
N CYS A 128 -12.99 -6.28 -3.63
CA CYS A 128 -13.11 -4.93 -3.06
C CYS A 128 -11.78 -4.48 -2.43
N GLU A 129 -10.67 -5.02 -2.92
CA GLU A 129 -9.35 -4.70 -2.40
C GLU A 129 -8.99 -3.25 -2.68
N HIS A 130 -8.43 -2.59 -1.67
CA HIS A 130 -7.96 -1.21 -1.73
C HIS A 130 -6.53 -1.12 -1.20
N LYS A 131 -5.78 -0.17 -1.75
CA LYS A 131 -4.38 0.06 -1.37
C LYS A 131 -4.36 0.59 0.07
N LEU A 132 -3.59 -0.05 0.96
CA LEU A 132 -3.39 0.40 2.35
C LEU A 132 -2.05 1.12 2.53
N ARG A 133 -1.01 0.56 1.92
CA ARG A 133 0.37 1.00 2.15
C ARG A 133 1.26 0.69 0.95
N THR A 134 2.22 1.55 0.69
CA THR A 134 3.33 1.29 -0.23
C THR A 134 4.63 1.56 0.49
N THR A 135 5.55 0.60 0.53
CA THR A 135 6.92 0.81 0.97
C THR A 135 7.85 0.85 -0.23
N TYR A 136 8.91 1.64 -0.12
CA TYR A 136 9.90 1.84 -1.17
C TYR A 136 11.26 1.28 -0.72
N ARG A 137 12.06 0.81 -1.68
CA ARG A 137 13.39 0.24 -1.42
C ARG A 137 14.32 1.15 -0.60
N ARG A 138 14.16 2.47 -0.74
CA ARG A 138 14.97 3.48 -0.04
C ARG A 138 14.41 3.86 1.34
N GLY A 139 13.44 3.11 1.89
CA GLY A 139 12.91 3.32 3.25
C GLY A 139 11.65 4.17 3.32
N GLY A 140 11.32 4.96 2.28
CA GLY A 140 10.07 5.72 2.27
C GLY A 140 8.82 4.84 2.32
N MET A 141 7.72 5.40 2.80
CA MET A 141 6.42 4.72 2.91
C MET A 141 5.26 5.69 2.64
N LYS A 142 4.26 5.27 1.87
CA LYS A 142 2.94 5.95 1.77
C LYS A 142 1.88 5.10 2.46
N VAL A 143 0.98 5.73 3.20
CA VAL A 143 -0.23 5.13 3.78
C VAL A 143 -1.45 5.76 3.12
N TYR A 144 -2.42 4.92 2.81
CA TYR A 144 -3.62 5.29 2.08
C TYR A 144 -4.88 5.06 2.91
N ALA A 145 -5.91 5.84 2.64
CA ALA A 145 -7.25 5.63 3.19
C ALA A 145 -8.30 5.83 2.11
N GLY A 146 -9.43 5.11 2.21
CA GLY A 146 -10.52 5.19 1.24
C GLY A 146 -10.96 3.81 0.79
N ALA A 147 -12.12 3.76 0.13
CA ALA A 147 -12.61 2.55 -0.51
C ALA A 147 -11.80 2.23 -1.79
N ARG A 148 -12.04 1.05 -2.37
CA ARG A 148 -11.44 0.66 -3.64
C ARG A 148 -11.74 1.73 -4.70
N ARG A 149 -10.69 2.24 -5.36
CA ARG A 149 -10.70 3.35 -6.33
C ARG A 149 -10.97 4.74 -5.74
N ASP A 150 -11.08 4.89 -4.43
CA ASP A 150 -11.12 6.19 -3.76
C ASP A 150 -9.97 6.35 -2.76
N GLU A 151 -8.92 5.54 -2.92
CA GLU A 151 -7.74 5.58 -2.07
C GLU A 151 -6.99 6.90 -2.27
N ARG A 152 -6.75 7.59 -1.16
CA ARG A 152 -5.96 8.82 -1.10
C ARG A 152 -4.78 8.65 -0.18
N VAL A 153 -3.69 9.35 -0.44
CA VAL A 153 -2.56 9.39 0.49
C VAL A 153 -2.98 10.16 1.74
N VAL A 154 -2.78 9.58 2.91
CA VAL A 154 -3.03 10.26 4.20
C VAL A 154 -1.75 10.54 4.96
N VAL A 155 -0.72 9.71 4.76
CA VAL A 155 0.59 9.87 5.37
C VAL A 155 1.67 9.45 4.37
N TYR A 156 2.76 10.21 4.33
CA TYR A 156 4.01 9.83 3.71
C TYR A 156 5.12 9.90 4.76
N GLN A 157 5.87 8.83 4.94
CA GLN A 157 7.12 8.80 5.69
C GLN A 157 8.27 8.83 4.68
N ALA A 158 9.13 9.84 4.79
CA ALA A 158 10.35 9.95 4.03
C ALA A 158 11.46 9.06 4.64
N PRO A 159 12.55 8.78 3.91
CA PRO A 159 13.67 7.96 4.39
C PRO A 159 14.40 8.51 5.63
N ASP A 160 14.25 9.80 5.92
CA ASP A 160 14.82 10.51 7.07
C ASP A 160 13.86 10.54 8.28
N ASP A 161 12.86 9.66 8.30
CA ASP A 161 11.79 9.60 9.31
C ASP A 161 10.94 10.89 9.42
N THR A 162 11.00 11.77 8.42
CA THR A 162 10.03 12.87 8.30
C THR A 162 8.67 12.33 7.85
N PHE A 163 7.62 12.66 8.59
CA PHE A 163 6.24 12.38 8.23
C PHE A 163 5.56 13.59 7.61
N MET A 164 4.81 13.38 6.54
CA MET A 164 3.93 14.36 5.91
C MET A 164 2.50 13.82 5.94
N HIS A 165 1.61 14.54 6.59
CA HIS A 165 0.18 14.21 6.62
C HIS A 165 -0.56 15.02 5.58
N TYR A 166 -1.49 14.34 4.92
CA TYR A 166 -2.26 14.88 3.80
C TYR A 166 -3.74 14.93 4.13
N GLN A 167 -4.43 15.90 3.54
CA GLN A 167 -5.88 16.02 3.56
C GLN A 167 -6.41 16.37 2.17
N GLY A 168 -7.69 16.08 1.93
CA GLY A 168 -8.32 16.27 0.62
C GLY A 168 -8.98 15.00 0.12
N LYS A 169 -9.54 15.05 -1.09
CA LYS A 169 -10.07 13.89 -1.81
C LYS A 169 -8.96 13.21 -2.61
N ARG A 170 -9.24 12.02 -3.15
CA ARG A 170 -8.32 11.32 -4.07
C ARG A 170 -7.94 12.25 -5.23
N GLY A 171 -6.65 12.47 -5.44
CA GLY A 171 -6.11 13.35 -6.49
C GLY A 171 -6.05 14.84 -6.13
N GLU A 172 -6.58 15.24 -4.98
CA GLU A 172 -6.58 16.62 -4.46
C GLU A 172 -5.83 16.72 -3.11
N GLU A 173 -5.02 15.72 -2.78
CA GLU A 173 -4.35 15.64 -1.49
C GLU A 173 -3.32 16.74 -1.32
N GLN A 174 -3.48 17.56 -0.28
CA GLN A 174 -2.55 18.62 0.10
C GLN A 174 -1.88 18.30 1.44
N PRO A 175 -0.55 18.51 1.56
CA PRO A 175 0.12 18.39 2.84
C PRO A 175 -0.36 19.50 3.78
N TRP A 176 -0.67 19.15 5.02
CA TRP A 176 -1.11 20.12 6.04
C TRP A 176 -0.30 20.03 7.33
N LEU A 177 0.40 18.93 7.57
CA LEU A 177 1.26 18.74 8.74
C LEU A 177 2.52 17.97 8.35
N LYS A 178 3.68 18.54 8.67
CA LYS A 178 4.99 17.90 8.55
C LYS A 178 5.55 17.65 9.94
N VAL A 179 5.98 16.45 10.27
CA VAL A 179 6.62 16.09 11.53
C VAL A 179 8.02 15.58 11.21
N MET A 180 9.05 16.19 11.79
CA MET A 180 10.44 15.82 11.57
C MET A 180 10.90 14.80 12.63
N ASP A 181 12.00 14.11 12.35
CA ASP A 181 12.64 13.11 13.21
C ASP A 181 13.02 13.66 14.60
N ASP A 182 13.41 14.92 14.65
CA ASP A 182 13.71 15.61 15.89
C ASP A 182 12.47 15.76 16.79
N GLY A 183 11.24 15.64 16.25
CA GLY A 183 9.98 15.84 16.93
C GLY A 183 9.35 17.22 16.73
N THR A 184 9.97 18.08 15.93
CA THR A 184 9.40 19.37 15.50
C THR A 184 8.28 19.13 14.50
N ALA A 185 7.15 19.81 14.67
CA ALA A 185 6.02 19.73 13.75
C ALA A 185 5.76 21.09 13.07
N GLN A 186 5.43 21.09 11.79
CA GLN A 186 5.10 22.28 11.01
C GLN A 186 3.70 22.13 10.43
N VAL A 187 2.84 23.12 10.66
CA VAL A 187 1.51 23.18 10.03
C VAL A 187 1.63 23.97 8.74
N LEU A 188 1.14 23.39 7.65
CA LEU A 188 1.16 23.98 6.32
C LEU A 188 -0.25 24.49 5.96
N SER A 189 -0.31 25.69 5.41
CA SER A 189 -1.52 26.22 4.79
C SER A 189 -1.80 25.42 3.52
N THR A 190 -2.95 24.78 3.42
CA THR A 190 -3.29 23.97 2.23
C THR A 190 -3.53 24.80 0.96
N SER A 191 -3.84 26.08 1.08
CA SER A 191 -4.00 26.97 -0.08
C SER A 191 -2.68 27.50 -0.63
N THR A 192 -1.63 27.58 0.21
CA THR A 192 -0.35 28.22 -0.20
C THR A 192 0.86 27.29 -0.08
N GLY A 193 0.74 26.14 0.59
CA GLY A 193 1.83 25.27 0.97
C GLY A 193 2.81 25.87 1.99
N ARG A 194 2.56 27.09 2.48
CA ARG A 194 3.46 27.79 3.40
C ARG A 194 3.29 27.29 4.83
N VAL A 195 4.40 27.22 5.56
CA VAL A 195 4.37 26.97 7.00
C VAL A 195 3.69 28.15 7.68
N THR A 196 2.64 27.86 8.45
CA THR A 196 1.91 28.85 9.27
C THR A 196 2.38 28.79 10.72
N HIS A 197 2.65 27.59 11.22
CA HIS A 197 3.06 27.33 12.59
C HIS A 197 4.19 26.31 12.62
N SER A 198 5.12 26.45 13.55
CA SER A 198 6.09 25.41 13.90
C SER A 198 6.06 25.15 15.39
N LEU A 199 5.76 23.92 15.77
CA LEU A 199 5.88 23.41 17.13
C LEU A 199 7.29 22.84 17.30
N LEU A 200 8.10 23.51 18.12
CA LEU A 200 9.46 23.10 18.42
C LEU A 200 9.47 22.04 19.53
N ASN A 201 10.62 21.35 19.62
CA ASN A 201 10.83 20.31 20.61
C ASN A 201 10.76 20.75 22.07
N ASP A 202 11.10 22.00 22.34
CA ASP A 202 11.04 22.62 23.67
C ASP A 202 9.61 23.05 24.06
N GLY A 203 8.61 22.78 23.21
CA GLY A 203 7.21 23.12 23.44
C GLY A 203 6.85 24.55 23.05
N LYS A 204 7.76 25.30 22.42
CA LYS A 204 7.44 26.62 21.86
C LYS A 204 6.71 26.49 20.53
N VAL A 205 5.76 27.38 20.31
CA VAL A 205 5.08 27.54 19.02
C VAL A 205 5.63 28.80 18.35
N LEU A 206 6.19 28.65 17.16
CA LEU A 206 6.58 29.73 16.26
C LEU A 206 5.47 30.00 15.25
N PHE A 207 4.95 31.22 15.22
CA PHE A 207 4.03 31.66 14.19
C PHE A 207 4.82 32.31 13.06
N HIS A 208 4.54 31.92 11.82
CA HIS A 208 5.17 32.49 10.64
C HIS A 208 4.18 33.44 9.98
N SER A 209 4.37 34.75 10.18
CA SER A 209 3.56 35.75 9.49
C SER A 209 3.96 35.87 8.02
N ARG A 210 3.07 36.43 7.19
CA ARG A 210 3.37 36.73 5.77
C ARG A 210 4.54 37.71 5.60
N ASN A 211 4.80 38.54 6.60
CA ASN A 211 5.84 39.58 6.56
C ASN A 211 7.21 39.07 7.05
N GLY A 212 7.32 37.78 7.40
CA GLY A 212 8.54 37.18 7.95
C GLY A 212 8.74 37.43 9.45
N GLU A 213 7.83 38.17 10.10
CA GLU A 213 7.84 38.35 11.54
C GLU A 213 7.46 37.03 12.23
N ARG A 214 8.26 36.67 13.25
CA ARG A 214 8.10 35.43 14.03
C ARG A 214 7.71 35.78 15.45
N THR A 215 6.50 35.41 15.85
CA THR A 215 6.08 35.48 17.25
C THR A 215 6.17 34.11 17.90
N THR A 216 6.74 34.07 19.10
CA THR A 216 6.93 32.83 19.86
C THR A 216 6.03 32.83 21.08
N TYR A 217 5.20 31.80 21.24
CA TYR A 217 4.40 31.60 22.45
C TYR A 217 4.81 30.30 23.11
N THR A 218 4.81 30.30 24.45
CA THR A 218 5.01 29.09 25.23
C THR A 218 3.63 28.53 25.56
N THR A 219 3.25 27.41 24.95
CA THR A 219 1.97 26.77 25.23
C THR A 219 2.13 25.87 26.44
N ALA A 220 1.64 26.32 27.60
CA ALA A 220 1.68 25.53 28.81
C ALA A 220 0.62 24.40 28.74
N GLY A 221 1.06 23.15 28.64
CA GLY A 221 0.26 21.95 28.92
C GLY A 221 -0.28 21.19 27.70
N ASP A 222 -1.18 21.80 26.92
CA ASP A 222 -1.96 21.07 25.90
C ASP A 222 -1.10 20.56 24.74
N PHE A 223 -0.09 21.32 24.32
CA PHE A 223 0.83 20.91 23.27
C PHE A 223 1.79 19.80 23.70
N GLN A 224 2.24 19.80 24.96
CA GLN A 224 3.03 18.67 25.48
C GLN A 224 2.20 17.38 25.53
N LYS A 225 0.90 17.50 25.81
CA LYS A 225 -0.03 16.36 25.76
C LYS A 225 -0.17 15.84 24.33
N LEU A 226 -0.38 16.72 23.35
CA LEU A 226 -0.41 16.35 21.93
C LEU A 226 0.90 15.67 21.50
N LYS A 227 2.06 16.23 21.88
CA LYS A 227 3.38 15.62 21.58
C LYS A 227 3.49 14.21 22.14
N ARG A 228 3.12 14.01 23.41
CA ARG A 228 3.13 12.66 24.02
C ARG A 228 2.18 11.69 23.30
N GLN A 229 1.02 12.15 22.88
CA GLN A 229 0.07 11.33 22.11
C GLN A 229 0.63 10.96 20.73
N ILE A 230 1.25 11.92 20.04
CA ILE A 230 1.93 11.70 18.76
C ILE A 230 3.07 10.69 18.92
N SER A 231 3.98 10.92 19.85
CA SER A 231 5.12 10.03 20.09
C SER A 231 4.66 8.63 20.53
N ALA A 232 3.66 8.53 21.41
CA ALA A 232 3.13 7.22 21.84
C ALA A 232 2.49 6.46 20.68
N ALA A 233 1.72 7.14 19.83
CA ALA A 233 1.16 6.54 18.62
C ALA A 233 2.25 6.07 17.67
N PHE A 234 3.32 6.84 17.47
CA PHE A 234 4.42 6.43 16.60
C PHE A 234 5.21 5.23 17.15
N VAL A 235 5.42 5.15 18.47
CA VAL A 235 6.01 3.96 19.10
C VAL A 235 5.12 2.74 18.90
N GLU A 236 3.80 2.89 19.14
CA GLU A 236 2.85 1.80 18.90
C GLU A 236 2.83 1.36 17.43
N ILE A 237 2.87 2.30 16.49
CA ILE A 237 2.97 2.02 15.05
C ILE A 237 4.27 1.29 14.71
N GLY A 238 5.41 1.73 15.27
CA GLY A 238 6.72 1.11 15.05
C GLY A 238 6.78 -0.32 15.57
N ASP A 239 6.35 -0.53 16.82
CA ASP A 239 6.31 -1.86 17.45
C ASP A 239 5.37 -2.82 16.70
N LEU A 240 4.29 -2.30 16.13
CA LEU A 240 3.36 -3.07 15.29
C LEU A 240 3.93 -3.41 13.90
N HIS A 241 4.98 -2.72 13.45
CA HIS A 241 5.53 -2.84 12.10
C HIS A 241 6.77 -3.75 12.01
N ASP A 242 7.46 -4.04 13.12
CA ASP A 242 8.64 -4.92 13.13
C ASP A 242 8.31 -6.42 12.93
N GLY A 243 7.03 -6.79 13.04
CA GLY A 243 6.55 -8.11 12.67
C GLY A 243 5.97 -8.12 11.26
N SER A 244 6.28 -9.15 10.46
CA SER A 244 5.65 -9.47 9.17
C SER A 244 4.12 -9.73 9.24
N HIS A 245 3.46 -9.30 10.31
CA HIS A 245 2.05 -9.51 10.65
C HIS A 245 1.30 -8.20 10.88
N CYS A 246 1.58 -7.18 10.05
CA CYS A 246 0.73 -5.99 9.96
C CYS A 246 -0.63 -6.38 9.34
N ASN A 247 -1.57 -6.79 10.19
CA ASN A 247 -2.92 -7.19 9.78
C ASN A 247 -3.88 -6.00 9.72
N GLU A 248 -5.11 -6.23 9.27
CA GLU A 248 -6.13 -5.18 9.16
C GLU A 248 -6.41 -4.47 10.51
N GLN A 249 -6.36 -5.21 11.63
CA GLN A 249 -6.57 -4.63 12.96
C GLN A 249 -5.44 -3.67 13.35
N CYS A 250 -4.19 -4.00 13.01
CA CYS A 250 -3.04 -3.13 13.19
C CYS A 250 -3.28 -1.80 12.44
N MET A 251 -3.60 -1.86 11.15
CA MET A 251 -3.84 -0.66 10.34
C MET A 251 -5.05 0.16 10.84
N LYS A 252 -6.10 -0.49 11.36
CA LYS A 252 -7.23 0.21 12.00
C LYS A 252 -6.80 0.99 13.24
N ARG A 253 -5.95 0.41 14.10
CA ARG A 253 -5.41 1.12 15.27
C ARG A 253 -4.52 2.29 14.86
N VAL A 254 -3.65 2.10 13.87
CA VAL A 254 -2.83 3.19 13.30
C VAL A 254 -3.72 4.33 12.81
N ALA A 255 -4.76 4.03 12.03
CA ALA A 255 -5.69 5.03 11.52
C ALA A 255 -6.46 5.75 12.64
N GLU A 256 -6.86 5.04 13.69
CA GLU A 256 -7.54 5.62 14.85
C GLU A 256 -6.62 6.52 15.67
N SER A 257 -5.38 6.09 15.92
CA SER A 257 -4.37 6.91 16.61
C SER A 257 -4.03 8.17 15.82
N LEU A 258 -3.90 8.07 14.48
CA LEU A 258 -3.72 9.22 13.60
C LEU A 258 -4.92 10.18 13.66
N LYS A 259 -6.14 9.66 13.66
CA LYS A 259 -7.35 10.48 13.83
C LYS A 259 -7.35 11.20 15.17
N GLN A 260 -6.99 10.53 16.26
CA GLN A 260 -6.91 11.16 17.59
C GLN A 260 -5.88 12.29 17.62
N ILE A 261 -4.74 12.11 16.95
CA ILE A 261 -3.72 13.16 16.77
C ILE A 261 -4.31 14.34 16.00
N HIS A 262 -5.02 14.08 14.89
CA HIS A 262 -5.64 15.13 14.09
C HIS A 262 -6.68 15.91 14.89
N ASP A 263 -7.61 15.22 15.57
CA ASP A 263 -8.63 15.84 16.41
C ASP A 263 -8.03 16.67 17.56
N ALA A 264 -6.90 16.21 18.14
CA ALA A 264 -6.20 16.92 19.20
C ALA A 264 -5.43 18.13 18.68
N ALA A 265 -4.80 18.01 17.50
CA ALA A 265 -4.16 19.13 16.82
C ALA A 265 -5.18 20.22 16.47
N ASP A 266 -6.29 19.86 15.83
CA ASP A 266 -7.37 20.78 15.47
C ASP A 266 -7.90 21.53 16.69
N LYS A 267 -8.15 20.84 17.80
CA LYS A 267 -8.58 21.48 19.07
C LYS A 267 -7.54 22.48 19.59
N CYS A 268 -6.26 22.14 19.51
CA CYS A 268 -5.19 23.06 19.92
C CYS A 268 -5.16 24.30 19.03
N PHE A 269 -5.29 24.14 17.70
CA PHE A 269 -5.22 25.27 16.76
C PHE A 269 -6.47 26.17 16.81
N VAL A 270 -7.68 25.59 16.82
CA VAL A 270 -8.93 26.35 16.92
C VAL A 270 -9.01 27.15 18.23
N ALA A 271 -8.55 26.56 19.34
CA ALA A 271 -8.50 27.27 20.63
C ALA A 271 -7.55 28.48 20.61
N HIS A 272 -6.56 28.48 19.73
CA HIS A 272 -5.63 29.60 19.55
C HIS A 272 -6.12 30.64 18.54
N GLU A 273 -6.80 30.24 17.46
CA GLU A 273 -7.43 31.19 16.52
C GLU A 273 -8.56 32.00 17.19
N GLY A 274 -9.32 31.37 18.08
CA GLY A 274 -10.40 32.03 18.84
C GLY A 274 -9.91 32.98 19.93
N ARG A 275 -8.65 32.86 20.37
CA ARG A 275 -7.99 33.90 21.17
C ARG A 275 -7.49 34.95 20.19
N GLN A 276 -8.41 35.78 19.70
CA GLN A 276 -8.07 36.99 18.98
C GLN A 276 -6.88 37.64 19.67
N TYR A 277 -5.81 37.82 18.89
CA TYR A 277 -4.72 38.72 19.19
C TYR A 277 -5.32 39.98 19.82
N ASP A 278 -5.06 40.22 21.10
CA ASP A 278 -5.39 41.48 21.75
C ASP A 278 -4.29 42.47 21.33
N PRO A 279 -4.54 43.36 20.35
CA PRO A 279 -3.55 44.33 19.93
C PRO A 279 -3.16 45.30 21.07
N GLY A 280 -3.90 45.31 22.20
CA GLY A 280 -3.59 46.12 23.37
C GLY A 280 -2.42 45.61 24.23
N ALA A 281 -1.94 44.38 24.03
CA ALA A 281 -0.86 43.79 24.84
C ALA A 281 0.56 44.04 24.27
N ILE A 282 0.67 44.57 23.04
CA ILE A 282 1.93 45.02 22.44
C ILE A 282 1.72 46.46 22.01
N GLY A 283 2.52 47.38 22.55
CA GLY A 283 2.35 48.83 22.40
C GLY A 283 2.05 49.27 20.97
N ALA A 284 1.03 50.14 20.87
CA ALA A 284 0.47 50.72 19.65
C ALA A 284 1.51 51.04 18.57
N ILE A 285 1.30 50.47 17.39
CA ILE A 285 1.82 51.01 16.13
C ILE A 285 0.59 51.33 15.27
N SER A 286 0.44 52.60 14.97
CA SER A 286 -0.68 53.23 14.27
C SER A 286 -0.76 52.86 12.79
N ASP A 287 -2.00 52.64 12.36
CA ASP A 287 -2.64 53.05 11.10
C ASP A 287 -1.97 52.67 9.77
N VAL A 288 -2.51 51.62 9.14
CA VAL A 288 -2.57 51.50 7.67
C VAL A 288 -4.01 51.14 7.29
N GLU A 289 -4.70 52.10 6.70
CA GLU A 289 -6.03 51.95 6.10
C GLU A 289 -5.97 50.94 4.94
N THR A 290 -6.92 50.01 4.90
CA THR A 290 -7.13 49.09 3.78
C THR A 290 -8.51 49.35 3.21
N GLU A 291 -8.56 49.66 1.91
CA GLU A 291 -9.79 49.76 1.14
C GLU A 291 -10.34 48.35 0.87
N GLU A 292 -11.63 48.19 1.21
CA GLU A 292 -12.47 47.05 0.85
C GLU A 292 -12.98 47.24 -0.59
N GLU A 293 -12.96 46.17 -1.39
CA GLU A 293 -13.89 46.07 -2.51
C GLU A 293 -14.41 44.63 -2.69
N GLU A 294 -15.70 44.59 -3.02
CA GLU A 294 -16.65 43.54 -2.71
C GLU A 294 -16.72 42.36 -3.70
N LEU A 295 -17.31 41.30 -3.17
CA LEU A 295 -17.86 40.09 -3.77
C LEU A 295 -18.71 40.30 -5.04
N SER A 296 -18.65 39.35 -5.98
CA SER A 296 -19.79 39.01 -6.85
C SER A 296 -19.71 37.61 -7.48
N ASN A 297 -20.44 36.67 -6.85
CA ASN A 297 -21.40 35.72 -7.43
C ASN A 297 -21.12 34.87 -8.70
N ARG A 298 -21.36 33.55 -8.51
CA ARG A 298 -22.12 32.58 -9.35
C ARG A 298 -21.54 32.23 -10.74
N ASP A 299 -21.57 30.99 -11.24
CA ASP A 299 -22.69 30.04 -11.35
C ASP A 299 -22.23 28.57 -11.35
N CYS A 300 -23.13 27.70 -10.88
CA CYS A 300 -23.10 26.26 -11.08
C CYS A 300 -23.74 25.91 -12.44
N VAL A 301 -23.11 25.04 -13.23
CA VAL A 301 -23.74 24.38 -14.39
C VAL A 301 -23.50 22.88 -14.29
N GLU A 302 -24.59 22.14 -14.43
CA GLU A 302 -24.72 20.69 -14.42
C GLU A 302 -24.27 20.03 -15.74
N ASP A 303 -24.19 18.69 -15.67
CA ASP A 303 -24.30 17.69 -16.73
C ASP A 303 -23.07 17.28 -17.56
N GLY A 304 -22.79 15.98 -17.52
CA GLY A 304 -21.88 15.31 -18.44
C GLY A 304 -21.60 13.85 -18.08
N ALA A 305 -22.55 12.95 -18.35
CA ALA A 305 -22.31 11.51 -18.33
C ALA A 305 -21.23 11.12 -19.35
N ILE A 306 -20.15 10.47 -18.90
CA ILE A 306 -19.21 9.76 -19.78
C ILE A 306 -18.87 8.40 -19.18
N SER A 307 -19.34 7.36 -19.89
CA SER A 307 -18.79 6.01 -19.87
C SER A 307 -17.52 5.99 -20.71
N THR A 308 -16.40 5.55 -20.15
CA THR A 308 -15.42 4.69 -20.83
C THR A 308 -14.51 4.02 -19.80
N ASN A 309 -14.33 2.71 -19.94
CA ASN A 309 -13.26 1.94 -19.31
C ASN A 309 -11.90 2.56 -19.68
N SER A 310 -11.30 3.31 -18.77
CA SER A 310 -9.87 3.57 -18.75
C SER A 310 -9.28 2.73 -17.63
N GLU A 311 -8.50 1.72 -17.99
CA GLU A 311 -7.45 1.24 -17.10
C GLU A 311 -6.52 2.44 -16.89
N ALA A 312 -6.71 3.13 -15.77
CA ALA A 312 -5.78 4.15 -15.31
C ALA A 312 -4.42 3.47 -15.20
N SER A 313 -3.54 3.76 -16.16
CA SER A 313 -2.11 3.59 -15.97
C SER A 313 -1.77 4.35 -14.70
N ASP A 314 -1.34 3.65 -13.66
CA ASP A 314 -0.77 4.22 -12.43
C ASP A 314 0.56 4.94 -12.78
N ASN A 315 0.49 5.99 -13.59
CA ASN A 315 1.52 7.00 -13.73
C ASN A 315 1.43 7.89 -12.48
N GLU A 316 1.69 7.30 -11.31
CA GLU A 316 2.13 8.11 -10.17
C GLU A 316 3.47 8.71 -10.60
N ALA A 317 3.46 9.99 -10.94
CA ALA A 317 4.68 10.77 -11.13
C ALA A 317 5.52 10.60 -9.86
N ASP A 318 6.67 9.95 -10.00
CA ASP A 318 7.67 9.93 -8.94
C ASP A 318 8.05 11.40 -8.69
N PHE A 319 7.71 11.91 -7.50
CA PHE A 319 8.09 13.25 -7.08
C PHE A 319 9.62 13.39 -7.18
N PRO A 320 10.14 14.56 -7.60
CA PRO A 320 11.58 14.77 -7.67
C PRO A 320 12.19 14.54 -6.29
N ALA A 321 13.26 13.75 -6.25
CA ALA A 321 14.11 13.68 -5.06
C ALA A 321 14.73 15.06 -4.87
N ASP A 322 14.38 15.75 -3.79
CA ASP A 322 15.04 16.99 -3.40
C ASP A 322 16.55 16.73 -3.32
N SER A 323 17.30 17.54 -4.06
CA SER A 323 18.77 17.51 -4.19
C SER A 323 19.39 18.53 -3.26
#